data_AF-A0A0F3RKM5-F1
#
_entry.id   AF-A0A0F3RKM5-F1
#
_cell.length_a   1.000
_cell.length_b   1.000
_cell.length_c   1.000
_cell.angle_alpha   90.00
_cell.angle_beta   90.00
_cell.angle_gamma   90.00
#
_symmetry.space_group_name_H-M   'P 1'
#
loop_
_entity.id
_entity.type
_entity.pdbx_description
1 polymer ?
#
loop_
_entity_poly.entity_id
_entity_poly.type
_entity_poly.pdbx_seq_one_letter_code
_entity_poly.pdbx_strand_id
1 'polypeptide(L)' 'KLISTSKLVLPSATSESGHLSHPNSTWKIICKKASIKNFRIHDLRRTFASCMGMQAQVRGQLV' A
#
# COMPACT_ATOMS: atom_id res chain seq x y z
N LYS A 1 22.77 7.91 -8.55
CA LYS A 1 21.62 7.11 -9.06
C LYS A 1 21.55 5.84 -8.23
N LEU A 2 20.48 5.64 -7.44
CA LEU A 2 20.30 4.39 -6.70
C LEU A 2 19.91 3.31 -7.70
N ILE A 3 20.90 2.56 -8.20
CA ILE A 3 20.66 1.41 -9.08
C ILE A 3 20.51 0.18 -8.19
N SER A 4 19.27 -0.33 -8.09
CA SER A 4 19.03 -1.62 -7.46
C SER A 4 19.60 -2.71 -8.36
N THR A 5 20.45 -3.57 -7.81
CA THR A 5 20.97 -4.77 -8.50
C THR A 5 19.98 -5.93 -8.45
N SER A 6 18.92 -5.82 -7.64
CA SER A 6 17.91 -6.86 -7.50
C SER A 6 16.92 -6.85 -8.66
N LYS A 7 16.57 -8.04 -9.16
CA LYS A 7 15.53 -8.26 -10.19
C LYS A 7 14.12 -7.98 -9.67
N LEU A 8 13.93 -7.90 -8.35
CA LEU A 8 12.64 -7.76 -7.71
C LEU A 8 12.28 -6.28 -7.51
N VAL A 9 11.00 -5.93 -7.72
CA VAL A 9 10.49 -4.57 -7.55
C VAL A 9 10.54 -4.13 -6.08
N LEU A 10 10.29 -5.06 -5.15
CA LEU A 10 10.37 -4.83 -3.71
C LEU A 10 11.39 -5.78 -3.07
N PRO A 11 12.69 -5.48 -3.17
CA PRO A 11 13.72 -6.30 -2.54
C PRO A 11 13.68 -6.11 -1.01
N SER A 12 14.01 -7.17 -0.27
CA SER A 12 14.15 -7.13 1.19
C SER A 12 15.41 -7.86 1.60
N ALA A 13 16.39 -7.13 2.16
CA ALA A 13 17.65 -7.71 2.62
C ALA A 13 17.48 -8.61 3.86
N THR A 14 16.38 -8.43 4.61
CA THR A 14 16.10 -9.16 5.86
C THR A 14 15.11 -10.31 5.69
N SER A 15 14.60 -10.54 4.48
CA SER A 15 13.69 -11.64 4.18
C SER A 15 14.47 -12.82 3.61
N GLU A 16 14.16 -14.04 4.05
CA GLU A 16 14.80 -15.26 3.53
C GLU A 16 14.63 -15.41 2.02
N SER A 17 13.49 -14.96 1.46
CA SER A 17 13.24 -14.99 0.01
C SER A 17 13.89 -13.84 -0.76
N GLY A 18 14.56 -12.90 -0.08
CA GLY A 18 15.06 -11.66 -0.68
C GLY A 18 13.97 -10.69 -1.15
N HIS A 19 12.69 -11.03 -0.94
CA HIS A 19 11.51 -10.28 -1.35
C HIS A 19 10.65 -9.94 -0.14
N LEU A 20 9.99 -8.77 -0.17
CA LEU A 20 8.93 -8.45 0.77
C LEU A 20 7.64 -9.25 0.42
N SER A 21 7.65 -10.55 0.72
CA SER A 21 6.52 -11.45 0.45
C SER A 21 5.38 -11.29 1.46
N HIS A 22 5.70 -11.02 2.72
CA HIS A 22 4.73 -10.92 3.82
C HIS A 22 4.75 -9.52 4.46
N PRO A 23 4.00 -8.56 3.92
CA PRO A 23 3.99 -7.19 4.43
C PRO A 23 3.25 -7.01 5.76
N ASN A 24 2.69 -8.07 6.35
CA ASN A 24 1.82 -7.99 7.53
C ASN A 24 2.49 -7.34 8.75
N SER A 25 3.77 -7.64 9.00
CA SER A 25 4.53 -7.07 10.12
C SER A 25 4.77 -5.57 9.90
N THR A 26 5.30 -5.21 8.73
CA THR A 26 5.50 -3.82 8.32
C THR A 26 4.19 -3.03 8.33
N TRP A 27 3.09 -3.64 7.90
CA TRP A 27 1.77 -3.03 7.91
C TRP A 27 1.25 -2.73 9.32
N LYS A 28 1.43 -3.66 10.26
CA LYS A 28 1.09 -3.42 11.67
C LYS A 28 1.87 -2.24 12.25
N ILE A 29 3.15 -2.09 11.89
CA ILE A 29 3.99 -0.96 12.32
C ILE A 29 3.42 0.35 11.77
N ILE A 30 3.06 0.39 10.48
CA ILE A 30 2.47 1.58 9.84
C ILE A 30 1.15 1.94 10.53
N CYS A 31 0.24 1.00 10.73
CA CYS A 31 -1.04 1.24 11.39
C CYS A 31 -0.84 1.75 12.83
N LYS A 32 0.11 1.18 13.57
CA LYS A 32 0.47 1.63 14.93
C LYS A 32 0.97 3.08 14.92
N LYS A 33 1.87 3.44 13.99
CA LYS A 33 2.41 4.81 13.86
C LYS A 33 1.33 5.81 13.46
N ALA A 34 0.37 5.39 12.64
CA ALA A 34 -0.78 6.21 12.23
C ALA A 34 -1.91 6.24 13.28
N SER A 35 -1.80 5.51 14.39
CA SER A 35 -2.86 5.33 15.40
C SER A 35 -4.19 4.79 14.83
N ILE A 36 -4.12 3.96 13.79
CA ILE A 36 -5.29 3.35 13.14
C ILE A 36 -5.46 1.92 13.66
N LYS A 37 -6.68 1.60 14.12
CA LYS A 37 -7.05 0.27 14.60
C LYS A 37 -7.84 -0.50 13.55
N ASN A 38 -7.70 -1.82 13.55
CA ASN A 38 -8.48 -2.76 12.73
C ASN A 38 -8.43 -2.48 11.21
N PHE A 39 -7.30 -1.99 10.70
CA PHE A 39 -7.12 -1.65 9.29
C PHE A 39 -6.18 -2.64 8.61
N ARG A 40 -6.67 -3.29 7.54
CA ARG A 40 -5.92 -4.29 6.76
C ARG A 40 -5.43 -3.67 5.46
N ILE A 41 -4.36 -4.23 4.89
CA ILE A 41 -3.85 -3.81 3.57
C ILE A 41 -4.95 -3.86 2.51
N HIS A 42 -5.86 -4.84 2.62
CA HIS A 42 -6.96 -5.00 1.68
C HIS A 42 -7.95 -3.83 1.70
N ASP A 43 -8.04 -3.12 2.83
CA ASP A 43 -8.90 -1.95 2.99
C ASP A 43 -8.34 -0.75 2.20
N LEU A 44 -7.01 -0.65 2.01
CA LEU A 44 -6.42 0.37 1.11
C LEU A 44 -6.98 0.28 -0.31
N ARG A 45 -7.15 -0.95 -0.83
CA ARG A 45 -7.71 -1.16 -2.17
C ARG A 45 -9.16 -0.65 -2.23
N ARG A 46 -9.95 -0.88 -1.18
CA ARG A 46 -11.33 -0.39 -1.08
C ARG A 46 -11.37 1.12 -0.98
N THR A 47 -10.55 1.72 -0.12
CA THR A 47 -10.41 3.18 0.01
C THR A 47 -10.04 3.81 -1.33
N PHE A 48 -9.05 3.25 -2.05
CA PHE A 48 -8.65 3.76 -3.35
C PHE A 48 -9.80 3.74 -4.37
N ALA A 49 -10.53 2.62 -4.46
CA ALA A 49 -11.70 2.53 -5.33
C ALA A 49 -12.80 3.56 -4.98
N SER A 50 -13.10 3.73 -3.69
CA SER A 50 -14.06 4.74 -3.22
C SER A 50 -13.61 6.16 -3.53
N CYS A 51 -12.33 6.49 -3.34
CA CYS A 51 -11.77 7.80 -3.68
C CYS A 51 -11.86 8.08 -5.18
N MET A 52 -11.60 7.09 -6.04
CA MET A 52 -11.77 7.24 -7.49
C MET A 52 -13.23 7.40 -7.88
N GLY A 53 -14.15 6.63 -7.28
CA GLY A 53 -15.59 6.78 -7.51
C GLY A 53 -16.10 8.15 -7.10
N MET A 54 -15.66 8.66 -5.95
CA MET A 54 -15.98 10.01 -5.50
C MET A 54 -15.41 11.07 -6.46
N GLN A 55 -14.14 10.94 -6.88
CA GLN A 55 -13.56 11.84 -7.87
C GLN A 55 -14.29 11.80 -9.22
N ALA A 56 -14.75 10.63 -9.66
CA ALA A 56 -15.56 10.50 -10.87
C ALA A 56 -16.92 11.20 -10.71
N GLN A 57 -17.57 11.09 -9.56
CA GLN A 57 -18.84 11.75 -9.29
C GLN A 57 -18.70 13.28 -9.21
N VAL A 58 -17.64 13.80 -8.58
CA VAL A 58 -17.39 15.25 -8.51
C VAL A 58 -17.10 15.83 -9.90
N ARG A 59 -16.47 15.05 -10.79
CA ARG A 59 -16.17 15.47 -12.18
C ARG A 59 -17.36 15.25 -13.12
N GLY A 60 -18.32 14.40 -12.76
CA GLY A 60 -19.56 14.14 -13.51
C GLY A 60 -20.70 15.13 -13.24
N GLN A 61 -20.49 16.14 -12.39
CA GLN A 61 -21.44 17.24 -12.11
C GLN A 61 -21.09 18.53 -12.87
N LEU A 62 -20.10 18.47 -13.76
CA LEU A 62 -19.74 19.52 -14.73
C LEU A 62 -19.97 18.98 -16.15
N VAL A 63 -21.24 18.67 -16.47
CA VAL A 63 -21.77 18.64 -17.84
C VAL A 63 -23.16 19.25 -17.80
#